data_AF-D8M7C0-F1
#
_entry.id   AF-D8M7C0-F1
#
_cell.length_a   1.000
_cell.length_b   1.000
_cell.length_c   1.000
_cell.angle_alpha   90.00
_cell.angle_beta   90.00
_cell.angle_gamma   90.00
#
_symmetry.space_group_name_H-M   'P 1'
#
loop_
_entity.id
_entity.type
_entity.pdbx_description
1 polymer ?
#
loop_
_entity_poly.entity_id
_entity_poly.type
_entity_poly.pdbx_seq_one_letter_code
_entity_poly.pdbx_strand_id
1 'polypeptide(L)'
;MDSYMDTYVIIAAFTVCLLYGFKSFMYIVTTGYNLCVAVQAIIVLVLYRDVIMDPMNRVNAILLVCHAAISITYAIRLASFIIIRSTRASYNESEKPHSYPLPRLSVLLPMIVMCGCIYFFETSPLLAHARSIKMHNPINIPIRVLGLAIMFTGFLIESIADAQKSAFKKENPKLFCSTGIFRMVRMPNYFGEMLVWSGSLVAGFASKMEVPIMVSSILGVASSVFIMFSAAARLDKKQLDNYGNNPDYLEYRKKTPVLIPFIPLYSLTSEKPKDE
;
A
#
# COMPACT_ATOMS: atom_id res chain seq x y z
N MET A 1 -17.66 1.31 26.50
CA MET A 1 -18.27 0.27 25.64
C MET A 1 -18.16 0.64 24.17
N ASP A 2 -18.33 1.92 23.82
CA ASP A 2 -18.33 2.40 22.41
C ASP A 2 -17.00 2.25 21.66
N SER A 3 -15.83 2.37 22.31
CA SER A 3 -14.53 2.27 21.63
C SER A 3 -14.35 0.91 20.91
N TYR A 4 -14.79 -0.19 21.52
CA TYR A 4 -14.60 -1.52 20.92
C TYR A 4 -15.58 -1.83 19.78
N MET A 5 -16.79 -1.24 19.80
CA MET A 5 -17.81 -1.47 18.78
C MET A 5 -17.36 -1.04 17.39
N ASP A 6 -16.69 0.11 17.29
CA ASP A 6 -16.15 0.59 16.02
C ASP A 6 -15.08 -0.38 15.46
N THR A 7 -14.25 -0.95 16.34
CA THR A 7 -13.27 -1.98 15.95
C THR A 7 -13.98 -3.21 15.38
N TYR A 8 -15.05 -3.69 16.02
CA TYR A 8 -15.78 -4.87 15.54
C TYR A 8 -16.51 -4.62 14.22
N VAL A 9 -17.06 -3.43 14.00
CA VAL A 9 -17.68 -3.06 12.71
C VAL A 9 -16.65 -3.03 11.59
N ILE A 10 -15.46 -2.49 11.87
CA ILE A 10 -14.34 -2.48 10.93
C ILE A 10 -13.87 -3.91 10.65
N ILE A 11 -13.77 -4.76 11.68
CA ILE A 11 -13.45 -6.20 11.55
C ILE A 11 -14.52 -6.93 10.71
N ALA A 12 -15.81 -6.65 10.92
CA ALA A 12 -16.90 -7.27 10.17
C ALA A 12 -16.90 -6.88 8.67
N ALA A 13 -16.47 -5.65 8.35
CA ALA A 13 -16.34 -5.18 6.98
C ALA A 13 -15.24 -5.91 6.19
N PHE A 14 -14.24 -6.51 6.87
CA PHE A 14 -13.27 -7.40 6.21
C PHE A 14 -13.94 -8.61 5.59
N THR A 15 -14.91 -9.20 6.28
CA THR A 15 -15.58 -10.43 5.84
C THR A 15 -16.24 -10.24 4.47
N VAL A 16 -16.78 -9.04 4.19
CA VAL A 16 -17.43 -8.72 2.91
C VAL A 16 -16.42 -8.51 1.78
N CYS A 17 -15.30 -7.86 2.05
CA CYS A 17 -14.27 -7.57 1.04
C CYS A 17 -13.46 -8.82 0.64
N LEU A 18 -13.32 -9.77 1.56
CA LEU A 18 -12.70 -11.07 1.31
C LEU A 18 -13.54 -11.97 0.38
N LEU A 19 -14.83 -11.67 0.19
CA LEU A 19 -15.72 -12.43 -0.70
C LEU A 19 -15.24 -12.39 -2.17
N TYR A 20 -14.68 -11.27 -2.63
CA TYR A 20 -14.13 -11.18 -3.99
C TYR A 20 -12.89 -12.07 -4.19
N GLY A 21 -12.18 -12.33 -3.10
CA GLY A 21 -10.97 -13.15 -3.06
C GLY A 21 -11.21 -14.65 -3.25
N PHE A 22 -12.45 -15.14 -3.16
CA PHE A 22 -12.75 -16.57 -3.43
C PHE A 22 -12.62 -16.95 -4.92
N LYS A 23 -12.35 -16.00 -5.82
CA LYS A 23 -12.02 -16.33 -7.21
C LYS A 23 -10.60 -16.88 -7.37
N SER A 24 -9.66 -16.37 -6.60
CA SER A 24 -8.27 -16.82 -6.53
C SER A 24 -7.57 -16.13 -5.36
N PHE A 25 -6.61 -16.82 -4.74
CA PHE A 25 -5.77 -16.25 -3.70
C PHE A 25 -5.16 -14.90 -4.08
N MET A 26 -4.69 -14.73 -5.32
CA MET A 26 -4.06 -13.48 -5.73
C MET A 26 -5.03 -12.29 -5.70
N TYR A 27 -6.34 -12.52 -5.83
CA TYR A 27 -7.34 -11.46 -5.65
C TYR A 27 -7.52 -11.04 -4.20
N ILE A 28 -7.30 -11.93 -3.22
CA ILE A 28 -7.29 -11.57 -1.79
C ILE A 28 -6.19 -10.54 -1.55
N VAL A 29 -4.97 -10.87 -1.98
CA VAL A 29 -3.76 -10.08 -1.68
C VAL A 29 -3.56 -8.84 -2.54
N THR A 30 -4.33 -8.68 -3.62
CA THR A 30 -4.21 -7.51 -4.52
C THR A 30 -5.45 -6.63 -4.46
N THR A 31 -6.57 -7.09 -5.03
CA THR A 31 -7.78 -6.27 -5.17
C THR A 31 -8.57 -6.22 -3.86
N GLY A 32 -8.67 -7.35 -3.15
CA GLY A 32 -9.38 -7.46 -1.88
C GLY A 32 -8.80 -6.55 -0.81
N TYR A 33 -7.46 -6.54 -0.68
CA TYR A 33 -6.73 -5.57 0.13
C TYR A 33 -7.18 -4.12 -0.10
N ASN A 34 -7.13 -3.65 -1.35
CA ASN A 34 -7.49 -2.28 -1.68
C ASN A 34 -8.96 -1.97 -1.37
N LEU A 35 -9.87 -2.89 -1.68
CA LEU A 35 -11.28 -2.74 -1.33
C LEU A 35 -11.48 -2.64 0.19
N CYS A 36 -10.78 -3.46 0.98
CA CYS A 36 -10.78 -3.37 2.44
C CYS A 36 -10.39 -1.96 2.90
N VAL A 37 -9.29 -1.40 2.40
CA VAL A 37 -8.83 -0.05 2.76
C VAL A 37 -9.89 1.02 2.46
N ALA A 38 -10.48 1.00 1.26
CA ALA A 38 -11.50 1.96 0.88
C ALA A 38 -12.76 1.85 1.75
N VAL A 39 -13.26 0.63 1.97
CA VAL A 39 -14.46 0.38 2.79
C VAL A 39 -14.22 0.82 4.23
N GLN A 40 -13.05 0.55 4.80
CA GLN A 40 -12.76 0.93 6.18
C GLN A 40 -12.65 2.44 6.34
N ALA A 41 -12.04 3.14 5.38
CA ALA A 41 -12.00 4.60 5.39
C ALA A 41 -13.41 5.20 5.31
N ILE A 42 -14.30 4.63 4.49
CA ILE A 42 -15.72 5.05 4.43
C ILE A 42 -16.43 4.78 5.76
N ILE A 43 -16.23 3.61 6.36
CA ILE A 43 -16.82 3.25 7.66
C ILE A 43 -16.36 4.22 8.75
N VAL A 44 -15.07 4.59 8.78
CA VAL A 44 -14.57 5.59 9.72
C VAL A 44 -15.29 6.93 9.53
N LEU A 45 -15.47 7.39 8.29
CA LEU A 45 -16.22 8.64 8.02
C LEU A 45 -17.67 8.55 8.50
N VAL A 46 -18.33 7.41 8.33
CA VAL A 46 -19.73 7.20 8.73
C VAL A 46 -19.88 7.10 10.26
N LEU A 47 -19.02 6.32 10.93
CA LEU A 47 -19.08 6.10 12.37
C LEU A 47 -18.68 7.36 13.16
N TYR A 48 -17.79 8.19 12.61
CA TYR A 48 -17.31 9.42 13.24
C TYR A 48 -17.95 10.67 12.64
N ARG A 49 -19.10 10.55 11.95
CA ARG A 49 -19.81 11.67 11.33
C ARG A 49 -20.12 12.80 12.31
N ASP A 50 -20.49 12.48 13.55
CA ASP A 50 -20.90 13.48 14.55
C ASP A 50 -19.68 14.34 14.94
N VAL A 51 -18.49 13.73 14.98
CA VAL A 51 -17.21 14.41 15.22
C VAL A 51 -16.81 15.29 14.03
N ILE A 52 -17.08 14.83 12.81
CA ILE A 52 -16.79 15.58 11.57
C ILE A 52 -17.71 16.80 11.44
N MET A 53 -18.99 16.65 11.83
CA MET A 53 -20.00 17.69 11.71
C MET A 53 -19.97 18.71 12.85
N ASP A 54 -19.24 18.44 13.93
CA ASP A 54 -19.06 19.37 15.05
C ASP A 54 -18.27 20.62 14.60
N PRO A 55 -18.88 21.84 14.64
CA PRO A 55 -18.21 23.08 14.26
C PRO A 55 -16.95 23.38 15.08
N MET A 56 -16.85 22.89 16.32
CA MET A 56 -15.68 23.10 17.18
C MET A 56 -14.45 22.34 16.68
N ASN A 57 -14.65 21.27 15.90
CA ASN A 57 -13.59 20.39 15.42
C ASN A 57 -13.16 20.67 13.97
N ARG A 58 -13.59 21.79 13.38
CA ARG A 58 -13.49 22.06 11.93
C ARG A 58 -12.14 21.71 11.29
N VAL A 59 -11.03 22.16 11.88
CA VAL A 59 -9.68 21.88 11.35
C VAL A 59 -9.36 20.39 11.41
N ASN A 60 -9.60 19.75 12.55
CA ASN A 60 -9.35 18.32 12.73
C ASN A 60 -10.26 17.45 11.85
N ALA A 61 -11.52 17.87 11.67
CA ALA A 61 -12.47 17.22 10.77
C ALA A 61 -11.99 17.27 9.31
N ILE A 62 -11.49 18.43 8.84
CA ILE A 62 -10.90 18.55 7.50
C ILE A 62 -9.71 17.60 7.35
N LEU A 63 -8.79 17.56 8.32
CA LEU A 63 -7.63 16.68 8.26
C LEU A 63 -8.01 15.19 8.28
N LEU A 64 -9.05 14.81 9.03
CA LEU A 64 -9.58 13.44 9.04
C LEU A 64 -10.19 13.07 7.68
N VAL A 65 -10.99 13.98 7.10
CA VAL A 65 -11.57 13.79 5.76
C VAL A 65 -10.46 13.70 4.71
N CYS A 66 -9.41 14.52 4.78
CA CYS A 66 -8.25 14.41 3.91
C CYS A 66 -7.56 13.04 4.06
N HIS A 67 -7.34 12.57 5.29
CA HIS A 67 -6.75 11.25 5.53
C HIS A 67 -7.57 10.15 4.86
N ALA A 68 -8.88 10.11 5.12
CA ALA A 68 -9.77 9.12 4.52
C ALA A 68 -9.86 9.25 2.99
N ALA A 69 -9.93 10.47 2.45
CA ALA A 69 -10.00 10.72 1.02
C ALA A 69 -8.74 10.24 0.29
N ILE A 70 -7.55 10.45 0.86
CA ILE A 70 -6.30 9.92 0.32
C ILE A 70 -6.34 8.38 0.37
N SER A 71 -6.73 7.77 1.48
CA SER A 71 -6.85 6.30 1.59
C SER A 71 -7.81 5.70 0.56
N ILE A 72 -9.00 6.29 0.39
CA ILE A 72 -10.02 5.82 -0.58
C ILE A 72 -9.51 5.98 -2.01
N THR A 73 -8.96 7.14 -2.34
CA THR A 73 -8.47 7.43 -3.70
C THR A 73 -7.29 6.53 -4.04
N TYR A 74 -6.34 6.36 -3.10
CA TYR A 74 -5.23 5.42 -3.22
C TYR A 74 -5.72 4.00 -3.53
N ALA A 75 -6.62 3.50 -2.70
CA ALA A 75 -7.16 2.14 -2.80
C ALA A 75 -7.90 1.89 -4.12
N ILE A 76 -8.84 2.78 -4.49
CA ILE A 76 -9.61 2.64 -5.72
C ILE A 76 -8.70 2.72 -6.94
N ARG A 77 -7.75 3.67 -6.95
CA ARG A 77 -6.78 3.80 -8.04
C ARG A 77 -5.92 2.54 -8.17
N LEU A 78 -5.34 2.04 -7.08
CA LEU A 78 -4.47 0.86 -7.11
C LEU A 78 -5.24 -0.40 -7.54
N ALA A 79 -6.44 -0.62 -6.98
CA ALA A 79 -7.31 -1.72 -7.39
C ALA A 79 -7.62 -1.66 -8.89
N SER A 80 -8.02 -0.49 -9.38
CA SER A 80 -8.35 -0.25 -10.79
C SER A 80 -7.14 -0.51 -11.68
N PHE A 81 -5.96 -0.01 -11.29
CA PHE A 81 -4.71 -0.23 -12.02
C PHE A 81 -4.36 -1.72 -12.12
N ILE A 82 -4.46 -2.47 -11.03
CA ILE A 82 -4.17 -3.91 -11.02
C ILE A 82 -5.14 -4.67 -11.93
N ILE A 83 -6.45 -4.39 -11.84
CA ILE A 83 -7.47 -5.03 -12.65
C ILE A 83 -7.21 -4.74 -14.14
N ILE A 84 -7.07 -3.47 -14.53
CA ILE A 84 -6.83 -3.05 -15.92
C ILE A 84 -5.52 -3.64 -16.46
N ARG A 85 -4.47 -3.71 -15.64
CA ARG A 85 -3.20 -4.34 -16.04
C ARG A 85 -3.35 -5.83 -16.29
N SER A 86 -4.09 -6.54 -15.43
CA SER A 86 -4.23 -7.99 -15.50
C SER A 86 -4.98 -8.48 -16.75
N THR A 87 -5.77 -7.61 -17.40
CA THR A 87 -6.50 -7.93 -18.64
C THR A 87 -5.68 -7.69 -19.90
N ARG A 88 -4.49 -7.09 -19.82
CA ARG A 88 -3.66 -6.81 -21.00
C ARG A 88 -2.98 -8.08 -21.52
N ALA A 89 -3.01 -8.28 -22.84
CA ALA A 89 -2.39 -9.43 -23.52
C ALA A 89 -0.85 -9.48 -23.37
N SER A 90 -0.21 -8.34 -23.07
CA SER A 90 1.24 -8.26 -22.85
C SER A 90 1.69 -8.89 -21.52
N TYR A 91 0.76 -9.25 -20.64
CA TYR A 91 1.06 -9.86 -19.36
C TYR A 91 1.00 -11.39 -19.50
N ASN A 92 2.09 -12.07 -19.12
CA ASN A 92 2.16 -13.53 -19.18
C ASN A 92 0.96 -14.15 -18.44
N GLU A 93 0.30 -15.13 -19.06
CA GLU A 93 -0.85 -15.81 -18.43
C GLU A 93 -0.49 -16.39 -17.07
N SER A 94 0.73 -16.91 -16.90
CA SER A 94 1.25 -17.42 -15.63
C SER A 94 1.37 -16.37 -14.52
N GLU A 95 1.30 -15.09 -14.86
CA GLU A 95 1.38 -13.98 -13.90
C GLU A 95 -0.01 -13.42 -13.55
N LYS A 96 -1.06 -13.80 -14.27
CA LYS A 96 -2.41 -13.30 -14.02
C LYS A 96 -2.96 -13.88 -12.70
N PRO A 97 -3.73 -13.09 -11.93
CA PRO A 97 -4.22 -13.53 -10.63
C PRO A 97 -5.01 -14.85 -10.66
N HIS A 98 -5.87 -15.05 -11.65
CA HIS A 98 -6.68 -16.28 -11.79
C HIS A 98 -5.87 -17.57 -11.97
N SER A 99 -4.60 -17.47 -12.34
CA SER A 99 -3.73 -18.64 -12.58
C SER A 99 -3.32 -19.35 -11.29
N TYR A 100 -3.60 -18.77 -10.13
CA TYR A 100 -3.33 -19.35 -8.82
C TYR A 100 -4.62 -19.91 -8.22
N PRO A 101 -4.82 -21.25 -8.17
CA PRO A 101 -6.01 -21.83 -7.60
C PRO A 101 -6.12 -21.55 -6.10
N LEU A 102 -7.33 -21.64 -5.56
CA LEU A 102 -7.50 -21.54 -4.12
C LEU A 102 -6.78 -22.69 -3.41
N PRO A 103 -6.00 -22.40 -2.36
CA PRO A 103 -5.42 -23.44 -1.53
C PRO A 103 -6.51 -24.21 -0.76
N ARG A 104 -6.15 -25.37 -0.21
CA ARG A 104 -7.04 -26.15 0.66
C ARG A 104 -7.55 -25.29 1.82
N LEU A 105 -8.76 -25.58 2.30
CA LEU A 105 -9.43 -24.78 3.33
C LEU A 105 -8.58 -24.59 4.60
N SER A 106 -7.80 -25.62 4.99
CA SER A 106 -6.89 -25.59 6.13
C SER A 106 -5.76 -24.57 6.02
N VAL A 107 -5.39 -24.18 4.79
CA VAL A 107 -4.40 -23.14 4.51
C VAL A 107 -5.09 -21.81 4.19
N LEU A 108 -6.25 -21.88 3.51
CA LEU A 108 -7.02 -20.71 3.12
C LEU A 108 -7.52 -19.91 4.34
N LEU A 109 -8.09 -20.58 5.35
CA LEU A 109 -8.67 -19.90 6.51
C LEU A 109 -7.62 -19.13 7.34
N PRO A 110 -6.49 -19.73 7.78
CA PRO A 110 -5.46 -18.98 8.51
C PRO A 110 -4.90 -17.82 7.69
N MET A 111 -4.75 -17.99 6.39
CA MET A 111 -4.23 -16.97 5.48
C MET A 111 -5.20 -15.80 5.32
N ILE A 112 -6.50 -16.07 5.17
CA ILE A 112 -7.54 -15.03 5.13
C ILE A 112 -7.52 -14.21 6.43
N VAL A 113 -7.45 -14.88 7.58
CA VAL A 113 -7.38 -14.23 8.89
C VAL A 113 -6.14 -13.36 8.99
N MET A 114 -4.97 -13.89 8.61
CA MET A 114 -3.71 -13.15 8.62
C MET A 114 -3.75 -11.91 7.70
N CYS A 115 -4.23 -12.05 6.47
CA CYS A 115 -4.39 -10.92 5.55
C CYS A 115 -5.35 -9.88 6.11
N GLY A 116 -6.49 -10.30 6.66
CA GLY A 116 -7.44 -9.40 7.32
C GLY A 116 -6.80 -8.60 8.46
N CYS A 117 -6.02 -9.27 9.31
CA CYS A 117 -5.27 -8.60 10.39
C CYS A 117 -4.28 -7.56 9.85
N ILE A 118 -3.48 -7.90 8.84
CA ILE A 118 -2.51 -6.96 8.24
C ILE A 118 -3.22 -5.73 7.67
N TYR A 119 -4.33 -5.95 6.96
CA TYR A 119 -5.10 -4.85 6.37
C TYR A 119 -5.75 -3.95 7.43
N PHE A 120 -6.20 -4.51 8.56
CA PHE A 120 -6.66 -3.71 9.71
C PHE A 120 -5.52 -2.93 10.35
N PHE A 121 -4.37 -3.57 10.49
CA PHE A 121 -3.20 -2.96 11.08
C PHE A 121 -2.73 -1.77 10.24
N GLU A 122 -2.72 -1.89 8.92
CA GLU A 122 -2.34 -0.80 8.00
C GLU A 122 -3.29 0.40 8.04
N THR A 123 -4.60 0.18 8.20
CA THR A 123 -5.60 1.27 8.26
C THR A 123 -5.83 1.82 9.68
N SER A 124 -5.35 1.12 10.70
CA SER A 124 -5.53 1.52 12.10
C SER A 124 -5.05 2.95 12.44
N PRO A 125 -4.06 3.58 11.77
CA PRO A 125 -3.75 4.99 12.01
C PRO A 125 -4.89 5.95 11.65
N LEU A 126 -5.72 5.61 10.64
CA LEU A 126 -6.91 6.39 10.30
C LEU A 126 -7.97 6.30 11.41
N LEU A 127 -8.17 5.10 11.97
CA LEU A 127 -9.02 4.92 13.14
C LEU A 127 -8.49 5.68 14.37
N ALA A 128 -7.17 5.65 14.59
CA ALA A 128 -6.52 6.41 15.65
C ALA A 128 -6.73 7.92 15.50
N HIS A 129 -6.61 8.43 14.27
CA HIS A 129 -6.92 9.82 13.94
C HIS A 129 -8.35 10.16 14.35
N ALA A 130 -9.35 9.38 13.91
CA ALA A 130 -10.76 9.63 14.24
C ALA A 130 -11.04 9.59 15.75
N ARG A 131 -10.50 8.58 16.46
CA ARG A 131 -10.61 8.47 17.92
C ARG A 131 -9.98 9.63 18.66
N SER A 132 -8.84 10.14 18.19
CA SER A 132 -8.16 11.25 18.85
C SER A 132 -9.04 12.49 18.98
N ILE A 133 -9.87 12.75 17.96
CA ILE A 133 -10.78 13.89 17.94
C ILE A 133 -11.98 13.59 18.86
N LYS A 134 -12.58 12.40 18.74
CA LYS A 134 -13.72 11.97 19.57
C LYS A 134 -13.41 11.98 21.06
N MET A 135 -12.20 11.60 21.43
CA MET A 135 -11.74 11.53 22.82
C MET A 135 -11.17 12.86 23.34
N HIS A 136 -11.21 13.92 22.53
CA HIS A 136 -10.62 15.23 22.84
C HIS A 136 -9.15 15.14 23.29
N ASN A 137 -8.39 14.21 22.71
CA ASN A 137 -6.97 14.10 23.00
C ASN A 137 -6.24 15.35 22.47
N PRO A 138 -5.15 15.79 23.12
CA PRO A 138 -4.27 16.80 22.53
C PRO A 138 -3.74 16.33 21.17
N ILE A 139 -3.89 17.19 20.16
CA ILE A 139 -3.50 16.90 18.77
C ILE A 139 -2.40 17.86 18.34
N ASN A 140 -1.26 17.31 17.92
CA ASN A 140 -0.18 18.04 17.28
C ASN A 140 -0.50 18.20 15.77
N ILE A 141 -1.14 19.31 15.42
CA ILE A 141 -1.54 19.63 14.04
C ILE A 141 -0.34 19.61 13.07
N PRO A 142 0.83 20.20 13.37
CA PRO A 142 2.00 20.11 12.50
C PRO A 142 2.41 18.68 12.15
N ILE A 143 2.50 17.78 13.14
CA ILE A 143 2.83 16.36 12.89
C ILE A 143 1.75 15.69 12.02
N ARG A 144 0.48 16.01 12.27
CA ARG A 144 -0.63 15.48 11.47
C ARG A 144 -0.54 15.89 10.01
N VAL A 145 -0.30 17.17 9.75
CA VAL A 145 -0.12 17.71 8.40
C VAL A 145 1.10 17.10 7.73
N LEU A 146 2.22 16.95 8.44
CA LEU A 146 3.41 16.28 7.93
C LEU A 146 3.12 14.84 7.51
N GLY A 147 2.43 14.06 8.35
CA GLY A 147 2.06 12.69 8.02
C GLY A 147 1.18 12.60 6.77
N LEU A 148 0.17 13.47 6.66
CA LEU A 148 -0.68 13.53 5.47
C LEU A 148 0.08 13.97 4.21
N ALA A 149 1.04 14.89 4.34
CA ALA A 149 1.88 15.32 3.24
C ALA A 149 2.80 14.19 2.74
N ILE A 150 3.40 13.43 3.66
CA ILE A 150 4.19 12.23 3.33
C ILE A 150 3.30 11.20 2.62
N MET A 151 2.12 10.93 3.18
CA MET A 151 1.16 9.98 2.62
C MET A 151 0.74 10.37 1.20
N PHE A 152 0.38 11.63 0.99
CA PHE A 152 0.00 12.15 -0.32
C PHE A 152 1.14 12.12 -1.32
N THR A 153 2.36 12.43 -0.88
CA THR A 153 3.57 12.34 -1.72
C THR A 153 3.81 10.90 -2.17
N GLY A 154 3.66 9.92 -1.27
CA GLY A 154 3.73 8.50 -1.61
C GLY A 154 2.73 8.10 -2.68
N PHE A 155 1.47 8.51 -2.51
CA PHE A 155 0.40 8.30 -3.48
C PHE A 155 0.73 8.89 -4.86
N LEU A 156 1.29 10.10 -4.92
CA LEU A 156 1.71 10.74 -6.17
C LEU A 156 2.87 9.98 -6.83
N ILE A 157 3.91 9.64 -6.08
CA ILE A 157 5.08 8.91 -6.59
C ILE A 157 4.64 7.59 -7.23
N GLU A 158 3.79 6.83 -6.53
CA GLU A 158 3.30 5.55 -7.06
C GLU A 158 2.44 5.73 -8.30
N SER A 159 1.51 6.68 -8.27
CA SER A 159 0.63 6.97 -9.40
C SER A 159 1.43 7.37 -10.65
N ILE A 160 2.46 8.20 -10.49
CA ILE A 160 3.35 8.62 -11.56
C ILE A 160 4.20 7.44 -12.05
N ALA A 161 4.72 6.61 -11.13
CA ALA A 161 5.50 5.42 -11.47
C ALA A 161 4.72 4.46 -12.36
N ASP A 162 3.49 4.15 -11.96
CA ASP A 162 2.60 3.23 -12.67
C ASP A 162 2.23 3.77 -14.05
N ALA A 163 1.92 5.07 -14.15
CA ALA A 163 1.61 5.73 -15.41
C ALA A 163 2.81 5.75 -16.37
N GLN A 164 4.00 6.17 -15.90
CA GLN A 164 5.22 6.20 -16.70
C GLN A 164 5.61 4.81 -17.20
N LYS A 165 5.61 3.81 -16.31
CA LYS A 165 5.96 2.43 -16.66
C LYS A 165 4.95 1.84 -17.65
N SER A 166 3.66 2.14 -17.48
CA SER A 166 2.61 1.68 -18.38
C SER A 166 2.72 2.28 -19.78
N ALA A 167 2.98 3.58 -19.87
CA ALA A 167 3.22 4.26 -21.14
C ALA A 167 4.47 3.69 -21.83
N PHE A 168 5.58 3.60 -21.09
CA PHE A 168 6.84 3.05 -21.62
C PHE A 168 6.67 1.62 -22.15
N LYS A 169 6.01 0.74 -21.39
CA LYS A 169 5.82 -0.67 -21.76
C LYS A 169 4.83 -0.87 -22.91
N LYS A 170 3.94 0.09 -23.16
CA LYS A 170 3.05 0.06 -24.33
C LYS A 170 3.84 0.18 -25.63
N GLU A 171 4.84 1.04 -25.65
CA GLU A 171 5.71 1.27 -26.82
C GLU A 171 6.90 0.30 -26.84
N ASN A 172 7.42 -0.06 -25.66
CA ASN A 172 8.65 -0.82 -25.50
C ASN A 172 8.44 -2.07 -24.62
N PRO A 173 7.66 -3.08 -25.08
CA PRO A 173 7.25 -4.21 -24.25
C PRO A 173 8.45 -5.02 -23.70
N LYS A 174 9.51 -5.15 -24.51
CA LYS A 174 10.71 -5.94 -24.20
C LYS A 174 11.83 -5.18 -23.49
N LEU A 175 11.75 -3.85 -23.34
CA LEU A 175 12.82 -3.06 -22.72
C LEU A 175 12.54 -2.76 -21.24
N PHE A 176 13.57 -2.58 -20.42
CA PHE A 176 13.40 -2.10 -19.05
C PHE A 176 13.10 -0.59 -19.03
N CYS A 177 12.28 -0.14 -18.08
CA CYS A 177 11.98 1.28 -17.91
C CYS A 177 13.07 1.95 -17.06
N SER A 178 13.79 2.90 -17.65
CA SER A 178 14.86 3.68 -17.01
C SER A 178 14.69 5.20 -17.23
N THR A 179 13.46 5.64 -17.52
CA THR A 179 13.13 7.04 -17.81
C THR A 179 12.24 7.64 -16.72
N GLY A 180 12.16 8.97 -16.67
CA GLY A 180 11.39 9.67 -15.65
C GLY A 180 11.90 9.36 -14.24
N ILE A 181 10.98 9.03 -13.32
CA ILE A 181 11.35 8.78 -11.92
C ILE A 181 12.12 7.47 -11.73
N PHE A 182 12.10 6.57 -12.73
CA PHE A 182 12.91 5.35 -12.72
C PHE A 182 14.42 5.65 -12.80
N ARG A 183 14.83 6.85 -13.23
CA ARG A 183 16.25 7.27 -13.18
C ARG A 183 16.79 7.41 -11.76
N MET A 184 15.91 7.63 -10.78
CA MET A 184 16.29 7.87 -9.38
C MET A 184 16.26 6.60 -8.54
N VAL A 185 15.36 5.67 -8.88
CA VAL A 185 15.14 4.42 -8.15
C VAL A 185 14.47 3.41 -9.08
N ARG A 186 14.81 2.12 -8.98
CA ARG A 186 14.31 1.08 -9.92
C ARG A 186 12.86 0.67 -9.64
N MET A 187 12.40 0.81 -8.39
CA MET A 187 11.05 0.43 -7.94
C MET A 187 10.32 1.59 -7.23
N PRO A 188 10.10 2.73 -7.93
CA PRO A 188 9.52 3.93 -7.33
C PRO A 188 8.08 3.70 -6.85
N ASN A 189 7.33 2.80 -7.49
CA ASN A 189 5.97 2.45 -7.07
C ASN A 189 5.95 1.78 -5.69
N TYR A 190 6.91 0.91 -5.38
CA TYR A 190 6.99 0.26 -4.07
C TYR A 190 7.41 1.26 -2.99
N PHE A 191 8.31 2.19 -3.33
CA PHE A 191 8.65 3.30 -2.44
C PHE A 191 7.45 4.20 -2.14
N GLY A 192 6.64 4.52 -3.16
CA GLY A 192 5.42 5.30 -2.99
C GLY A 192 4.44 4.64 -2.00
N GLU A 193 4.22 3.33 -2.13
CA GLU A 193 3.40 2.56 -1.21
C GLU A 193 3.96 2.59 0.23
N MET A 194 5.28 2.41 0.41
CA MET A 194 5.92 2.55 1.72
C MET A 194 5.68 3.93 2.34
N LEU A 195 5.73 5.00 1.55
CA LEU A 195 5.46 6.37 2.01
C LEU A 195 3.99 6.59 2.38
N VAL A 196 3.03 6.01 1.64
CA VAL A 196 1.61 6.08 1.97
C VAL A 196 1.37 5.57 3.39
N TRP A 197 1.84 4.37 3.69
CA TRP A 197 1.61 3.75 5.00
C TRP A 197 2.42 4.39 6.11
N SER A 198 3.67 4.79 5.83
CA SER A 198 4.50 5.53 6.79
C SER A 198 3.89 6.90 7.14
N GLY A 199 3.38 7.63 6.14
CA GLY A 199 2.72 8.91 6.34
C GLY A 199 1.41 8.79 7.14
N SER A 200 0.62 7.77 6.85
CA SER A 200 -0.58 7.42 7.63
C SER A 200 -0.25 7.19 9.11
N LEU A 201 0.80 6.44 9.41
CA LEU A 201 1.28 6.22 10.78
C LEU A 201 1.75 7.51 11.46
N VAL A 202 2.53 8.35 10.77
CA VAL A 202 2.94 9.66 11.30
C VAL A 202 1.72 10.53 11.62
N ALA A 203 0.70 10.52 10.75
CA ALA A 203 -0.54 11.26 10.99
C ALA A 203 -1.32 10.72 12.21
N GLY A 204 -1.29 9.40 12.44
CA GLY A 204 -1.85 8.75 13.64
C GLY A 204 -1.12 9.14 14.93
N PHE A 205 0.22 9.20 14.90
CA PHE A 205 1.07 9.59 16.04
C PHE A 205 1.00 11.07 16.43
N ALA A 206 0.28 11.89 15.66
CA ALA A 206 -0.01 13.27 16.02
C ALA A 206 -0.79 13.43 17.34
N SER A 207 -1.27 12.33 17.94
CA SER A 207 -2.03 12.32 19.19
C SER A 207 -1.78 11.03 19.96
N LYS A 208 -2.09 11.02 21.26
CA LYS A 208 -2.00 9.80 22.08
C LYS A 208 -2.91 8.71 21.51
N MET A 209 -2.32 7.54 21.27
CA MET A 209 -3.02 6.33 20.80
C MET A 209 -3.25 5.37 21.97
N GLU A 210 -4.38 4.66 21.95
CA GLU A 210 -4.56 3.49 22.80
C GLU A 210 -3.52 2.43 22.42
N VAL A 211 -2.95 1.73 23.41
CA VAL A 211 -1.85 0.77 23.18
C VAL A 211 -2.17 -0.28 22.11
N PRO A 212 -3.38 -0.91 22.07
CA PRO A 212 -3.71 -1.87 21.02
C PRO A 212 -3.66 -1.26 19.61
N ILE A 213 -4.22 -0.06 19.43
CA ILE A 213 -4.23 0.62 18.13
C ILE A 213 -2.81 1.04 17.74
N MET A 214 -2.01 1.53 18.69
CA MET A 214 -0.60 1.86 18.45
C MET A 214 0.20 0.65 17.96
N VAL A 215 0.09 -0.49 18.66
CA VAL A 215 0.77 -1.73 18.27
C VAL A 215 0.30 -2.20 16.89
N SER A 216 -1.02 -2.21 16.65
CA SER A 216 -1.58 -2.53 15.33
C SER A 216 -1.02 -1.60 14.24
N SER A 217 -0.98 -0.29 14.47
CA SER A 217 -0.48 0.68 13.47
C SER A 217 0.99 0.46 13.14
N ILE A 218 1.83 0.24 14.14
CA ILE A 218 3.26 -0.06 13.94
C ILE A 218 3.44 -1.37 13.18
N LEU A 219 2.74 -2.43 13.58
CA LEU A 219 2.81 -3.74 12.92
C LEU A 219 2.32 -3.68 11.47
N GLY A 220 1.30 -2.87 11.19
CA GLY A 220 0.79 -2.66 9.83
C GLY A 220 1.84 -2.06 8.91
N VAL A 221 2.42 -0.92 9.30
CA VAL A 221 3.48 -0.28 8.50
C VAL A 221 4.72 -1.16 8.40
N ALA A 222 5.16 -1.80 9.49
CA ALA A 222 6.30 -2.70 9.46
C ALA A 222 6.05 -3.88 8.48
N SER A 223 4.84 -4.43 8.48
CA SER A 223 4.43 -5.49 7.55
C SER A 223 4.41 -5.01 6.11
N SER A 224 3.84 -3.83 5.83
CA SER A 224 3.84 -3.20 4.50
C SER A 224 5.27 -3.02 3.96
N VAL A 225 6.15 -2.42 4.77
CA VAL A 225 7.57 -2.23 4.43
C VAL A 225 8.25 -3.57 4.15
N PHE A 226 8.06 -4.57 5.02
CA PHE A 226 8.62 -5.91 4.82
C PHE A 226 8.14 -6.57 3.52
N ILE A 227 6.84 -6.48 3.23
CA ILE A 227 6.25 -7.01 1.99
C ILE A 227 6.85 -6.30 0.77
N MET A 228 7.05 -4.99 0.83
CA MET A 228 7.67 -4.22 -0.26
C MET A 228 9.13 -4.60 -0.49
N PHE A 229 9.93 -4.77 0.56
CA PHE A 229 11.30 -5.27 0.42
C PHE A 229 11.35 -6.70 -0.16
N SER A 230 10.48 -7.58 0.32
CA SER A 230 10.36 -8.96 -0.18
C SER A 230 9.93 -9.00 -1.65
N ALA A 231 8.96 -8.17 -2.04
CA ALA A 231 8.51 -8.03 -3.42
C ALA A 231 9.61 -7.41 -4.30
N ALA A 232 10.37 -6.45 -3.77
CA ALA A 232 11.48 -5.83 -4.46
C ALA A 232 12.59 -6.85 -4.76
N ALA A 233 12.97 -7.69 -3.79
CA ALA A 233 13.96 -8.74 -4.01
C ALA A 233 13.54 -9.72 -5.12
N ARG A 234 12.28 -10.17 -5.12
CA ARG A 234 11.74 -11.03 -6.18
C ARG A 234 11.74 -10.35 -7.54
N LEU A 235 11.37 -9.07 -7.59
CA LEU A 235 11.35 -8.31 -8.83
C LEU A 235 12.76 -8.02 -9.36
N ASP A 236 13.72 -7.75 -8.48
CA ASP A 236 15.13 -7.52 -8.85
C ASP A 236 15.72 -8.76 -9.53
N LYS A 237 15.52 -9.93 -8.91
CA LYS A 237 15.86 -11.23 -9.50
C LYS A 237 15.19 -11.42 -10.87
N LYS A 238 13.88 -11.23 -10.95
CA LYS A 238 13.14 -11.40 -12.22
C LYS A 238 13.62 -10.44 -13.32
N GLN A 239 13.96 -9.20 -12.96
CA GLN A 239 14.51 -8.25 -13.93
C GLN A 239 15.91 -8.67 -14.39
N LEU A 240 16.72 -9.25 -13.50
CA LEU A 240 18.00 -9.85 -13.87
C LEU A 240 17.82 -11.04 -14.82
N ASP A 241 16.85 -11.92 -14.57
CA ASP A 241 16.54 -13.04 -15.48
C ASP A 241 16.13 -12.57 -16.88
N ASN A 242 15.34 -11.48 -16.94
CA ASN A 242 14.79 -10.94 -18.19
C ASN A 242 15.78 -10.06 -18.96
N TYR A 243 16.63 -9.29 -18.26
CA TYR A 243 17.46 -8.24 -18.84
C TYR A 243 18.96 -8.41 -18.55
N GLY A 244 19.37 -9.49 -17.87
CA GLY A 244 20.74 -9.69 -17.41
C GLY A 244 21.79 -9.80 -18.51
N ASN A 245 21.37 -10.10 -19.74
CA ASN A 245 22.25 -10.15 -20.91
C ASN A 245 22.32 -8.80 -21.65
N ASN A 246 21.63 -7.77 -21.17
CA ASN A 246 21.63 -6.43 -21.76
C ASN A 246 22.63 -5.52 -21.00
N PRO A 247 23.73 -5.07 -21.64
CA PRO A 247 24.72 -4.20 -21.01
C PRO A 247 24.14 -2.91 -20.42
N ASP A 248 23.19 -2.27 -21.10
CA ASP A 248 22.56 -1.03 -20.64
C ASP A 248 21.76 -1.25 -19.34
N TYR A 249 21.11 -2.43 -19.21
CA TYR A 249 20.40 -2.80 -18.00
C TYR A 249 21.36 -3.01 -16.83
N LEU A 250 22.49 -3.68 -17.08
CA LEU A 250 23.50 -3.92 -16.06
C LEU A 250 24.12 -2.60 -15.58
N GLU A 251 24.40 -1.66 -16.49
CA GLU A 251 24.86 -0.32 -16.11
C GLU A 251 23.81 0.44 -15.29
N TYR A 252 22.55 0.43 -15.74
CA TYR A 252 21.43 1.03 -15.01
C TYR A 252 21.28 0.45 -13.60
N ARG A 253 21.37 -0.88 -13.46
CA ARG A 253 21.30 -1.60 -12.17
C ARG A 253 22.43 -1.22 -11.22
N LYS A 254 23.66 -0.99 -11.73
CA LYS A 254 24.83 -0.59 -10.94
C LYS A 254 24.71 0.85 -10.39
N LYS A 255 24.04 1.74 -11.12
CA LYS A 255 23.97 3.17 -10.80
C LYS A 255 22.66 3.60 -10.11
N THR A 256 21.61 2.79 -10.18
CA THR A 256 20.27 3.18 -9.71
C THR A 256 19.85 2.33 -8.51
N PRO A 257 19.58 2.94 -7.33
CA PRO A 257 19.08 2.25 -6.14
C PRO A 257 17.83 1.41 -6.41
N VAL A 258 17.66 0.31 -5.68
CA VAL A 258 16.53 -0.62 -5.85
C VAL A 258 15.22 0.03 -5.41
N LEU A 259 15.17 0.51 -4.17
CA LEU A 259 13.90 0.80 -3.48
C LEU A 259 13.86 2.16 -2.80
N ILE A 260 14.92 2.61 -2.13
CA ILE A 260 14.92 3.93 -1.47
C ILE A 260 15.84 4.87 -2.26
N PRO A 261 15.31 5.99 -2.80
CA PRO A 261 16.13 6.97 -3.51
C PRO A 261 17.31 7.45 -2.65
N PHE A 262 18.47 7.66 -3.27
CA PHE A 262 19.70 8.16 -2.64
C PHE A 262 20.35 7.28 -1.58
N ILE A 263 19.76 6.13 -1.22
CA ILE A 263 20.42 5.10 -0.41
C ILE A 263 21.13 4.13 -1.37
N PRO A 264 22.45 3.88 -1.24
CA PRO A 264 23.23 3.07 -2.18
C PRO A 264 22.97 1.56 -2.04
N LEU A 265 21.70 1.15 -2.11
CA LEU A 265 21.24 -0.23 -2.10
C LEU A 265 20.88 -0.65 -3.53
N TYR A 266 21.85 -1.23 -4.24
CA TYR A 266 21.73 -1.51 -5.68
C TYR A 266 21.25 -2.91 -6.03
N SER A 267 21.27 -3.86 -5.09
CA SER A 267 20.73 -5.21 -5.29
C SER A 267 20.11 -5.72 -4.00
N LEU A 268 19.01 -6.46 -4.13
CA LEU A 268 18.39 -7.23 -3.06
C LEU A 268 18.50 -8.75 -3.29
N THR A 269 19.14 -9.17 -4.39
CA THR A 269 19.42 -10.56 -4.70
C THR A 269 20.93 -10.83 -4.63
N SER A 270 21.29 -12.04 -4.20
CA SER A 270 22.65 -12.58 -4.26
C SER A 270 23.02 -13.15 -5.64
N GLU A 271 22.05 -13.23 -6.56
CA GLU A 271 22.29 -13.76 -7.90
C GLU A 271 23.14 -12.81 -8.76
N LYS A 272 24.10 -13.42 -9.44
CA LYS A 272 25.01 -12.75 -10.38
C LYS A 272 24.42 -12.73 -11.79
N PRO A 273 24.83 -11.78 -12.65
CA PRO A 273 24.55 -11.84 -14.08
C PRO A 273 25.00 -13.18 -14.67
N LYS A 274 24.33 -13.64 -15.75
CA LYS A 274 24.61 -14.96 -16.36
C LYS A 274 26.01 -15.10 -16.97
N ASP A 275 26.77 -14.02 -17.05
CA ASP A 275 28.09 -13.94 -17.69
C ASP A 275 29.22 -13.50 -16.71
N GLU A 276 29.01 -13.60 -15.39
CA GLU A 276 30.07 -13.53 -14.35
C GLU A 276 30.38 -14.91 -13.75
#